data_AF-A0A813EPE1-F1
#
_entry.id   AF-A0A813EPE1-F1
#
_cell.length_a   1.000
_cell.length_b   1.000
_cell.length_c   1.000
_cell.angle_alpha   90.00
_cell.angle_beta   90.00
_cell.angle_gamma   90.00
#
_symmetry.space_group_name_H-M   'P 1'
#
loop_
_entity.id
_entity.type
_entity.pdbx_description
1 polymer ?
#
loop_
_entity_poly.entity_id
_entity_poly.type
_entity_poly.pdbx_seq_one_letter_code
_entity_poly.pdbx_strand_id
1 'polypeptide(L)'
;MATSHLKARKCRLVARASILVAALLASVFGQFCLGVCFGSPVPGGGGGAGGEEGKAAPRPQHAQAAVAQMSQMEMPEAPADPLDWSVDEVRAASFMASASYAGSLCAALEAGKSGEEYSVRLAAMLAHSDGARGFFVTYLTEPSLETLADSPSGLSPLVVEALRGVDTTVITSLAIMNVAMPTATALAHEANGDLELAQNSARTARRGSRVLQVLANDQSTGPATRSELDACRAAAAAWPETAAGDTQWRPFFKRWRYGENQLRAIGEALDQVLGTTVS
;
A
#
# COMPACT_ATOMS: atom_id res chain seq x y z
N MET A 1 0.90 -36.44 -15.33
CA MET A 1 1.51 -36.11 -14.01
C MET A 1 2.08 -34.69 -13.91
N ALA A 2 2.35 -33.97 -15.01
CA ALA A 2 2.85 -32.57 -14.95
C ALA A 2 1.79 -31.52 -14.53
N THR A 3 0.50 -31.79 -14.73
CA THR A 3 -0.60 -30.87 -14.43
C THR A 3 -0.95 -30.74 -12.95
N SER A 4 -0.68 -31.76 -12.13
CA SER A 4 -0.94 -31.72 -10.68
C SER A 4 0.08 -30.86 -9.93
N HIS A 5 1.34 -30.84 -10.37
CA HIS A 5 2.38 -30.01 -9.79
C HIS A 5 2.18 -28.52 -10.09
N LEU A 6 1.58 -28.15 -11.24
CA LEU A 6 1.28 -26.77 -11.59
C LEU A 6 0.10 -26.21 -10.77
N LYS A 7 -0.96 -27.02 -10.55
CA LYS A 7 -2.06 -26.67 -9.63
C LYS A 7 -1.58 -26.52 -8.18
N ALA A 8 -0.72 -27.42 -7.71
CA ALA A 8 -0.15 -27.34 -6.36
C ALA A 8 0.77 -26.13 -6.16
N ARG A 9 1.48 -25.69 -7.21
CA ARG A 9 2.28 -24.44 -7.17
C ARG A 9 1.41 -23.19 -7.17
N LYS A 10 0.32 -23.15 -7.96
CA LYS A 10 -0.66 -22.05 -7.97
C LYS A 10 -1.40 -21.91 -6.63
N CYS A 11 -1.86 -23.01 -6.02
CA CYS A 11 -2.50 -22.96 -4.69
C CYS A 11 -1.52 -22.50 -3.57
N ARG A 12 -0.23 -22.86 -3.65
CA ARG A 12 0.77 -22.38 -2.68
C ARG A 12 1.18 -20.93 -2.90
N LEU A 13 1.05 -20.41 -4.13
CA LEU A 13 1.31 -18.99 -4.46
C LEU A 13 0.20 -18.10 -3.91
N VAL A 14 -1.07 -18.49 -4.11
CA VAL A 14 -2.23 -17.80 -3.53
C VAL A 14 -2.18 -17.82 -2.00
N ALA A 15 -1.87 -18.97 -1.40
CA ALA A 15 -1.75 -19.08 0.07
C ALA A 15 -0.57 -18.28 0.67
N ARG A 16 0.52 -18.08 -0.07
CA ARG A 16 1.67 -17.26 0.37
C ARG A 16 1.44 -15.77 0.16
N ALA A 17 0.79 -15.38 -0.93
CA ALA A 17 0.28 -14.03 -1.12
C ALA A 17 -0.68 -13.65 0.01
N SER A 18 -1.60 -14.55 0.42
CA SER A 18 -2.49 -14.31 1.57
C SER A 18 -1.76 -14.08 2.90
N ILE A 19 -0.61 -14.70 3.14
CA ILE A 19 0.18 -14.51 4.38
C ILE A 19 0.99 -13.22 4.35
N LEU A 20 1.59 -12.85 3.21
CA LEU A 20 2.31 -11.57 3.05
C LEU A 20 1.35 -10.39 3.03
N VAL A 21 0.20 -10.53 2.37
CA VAL A 21 -0.90 -9.57 2.40
C VAL A 21 -1.47 -9.48 3.81
N ALA A 22 -1.68 -10.58 4.54
CA ALA A 22 -2.09 -10.50 5.95
C ALA A 22 -1.03 -9.86 6.87
N ALA A 23 0.27 -9.99 6.60
CA ALA A 23 1.33 -9.35 7.38
C ALA A 23 1.46 -7.85 7.05
N LEU A 24 1.38 -7.47 5.77
CA LEU A 24 1.33 -6.07 5.33
C LEU A 24 0.02 -5.40 5.75
N LEU A 25 -1.13 -6.08 5.67
CA LEU A 25 -2.41 -5.59 6.18
C LEU A 25 -2.49 -5.62 7.71
N ALA A 26 -1.82 -6.53 8.42
CA ALA A 26 -1.73 -6.45 9.88
C ALA A 26 -0.90 -5.22 10.31
N SER A 27 0.13 -4.86 9.56
CA SER A 27 0.89 -3.63 9.78
C SER A 27 0.21 -2.36 9.25
N VAL A 28 -0.57 -2.43 8.16
CA VAL A 28 -1.19 -1.26 7.49
C VAL A 28 -2.67 -1.03 7.90
N PHE A 29 -3.42 -2.10 8.18
CA PHE A 29 -4.87 -2.09 8.45
C PHE A 29 -5.27 -2.43 9.89
N GLY A 30 -4.38 -3.00 10.72
CA GLY A 30 -4.69 -3.31 12.13
C GLY A 30 -5.19 -2.10 12.95
N GLN A 31 -5.00 -0.87 12.46
CA GLN A 31 -5.46 0.37 13.09
C GLN A 31 -6.46 1.20 12.25
N PHE A 32 -6.80 0.81 11.02
CA PHE A 32 -7.69 1.62 10.15
C PHE A 32 -9.18 1.35 10.43
N CYS A 33 -9.55 0.15 10.90
CA CYS A 33 -10.95 -0.17 11.25
C CYS A 33 -11.45 0.47 12.56
N LEU A 34 -10.58 1.09 13.37
CA LEU A 34 -10.96 1.67 14.67
C LEU A 34 -11.20 3.19 14.67
N GLY A 35 -11.09 3.86 13.51
CA GLY A 35 -11.04 5.33 13.43
C GLY A 35 -12.37 6.08 13.28
N VAL A 36 -13.52 5.41 13.20
CA VAL A 36 -14.83 6.08 12.92
C VAL A 36 -15.70 6.25 14.18
N CYS A 37 -15.21 5.91 15.38
CA CYS A 37 -15.97 6.16 16.62
C CYS A 37 -15.34 7.29 17.45
N PHE A 38 -16.03 8.42 17.48
CA PHE A 38 -15.76 9.61 18.29
C PHE A 38 -15.60 9.31 19.79
N GLY A 39 -14.54 9.87 20.37
CA GLY A 39 -14.61 10.76 21.55
C GLY A 39 -14.72 10.14 22.95
N SER A 40 -13.60 10.07 23.67
CA SER A 40 -13.49 10.63 25.04
C SER A 40 -12.01 10.76 25.48
N PRO A 41 -11.65 11.78 26.28
CA PRO A 41 -10.28 12.07 26.67
C PRO A 41 -9.83 11.23 27.87
N VAL A 42 -8.56 10.81 27.88
CA VAL A 42 -7.91 10.29 29.10
C VAL A 42 -6.93 11.36 29.61
N PRO A 43 -6.98 11.70 30.91
CA PRO A 43 -6.20 12.79 31.49
C PRO A 43 -4.74 12.40 31.74
N GLY A 44 -3.89 13.42 31.84
CA GLY A 44 -2.45 13.30 31.99
C GLY A 44 -1.92 12.89 33.37
N GLY A 45 -0.60 12.80 33.43
CA GLY A 45 0.25 12.44 34.57
C GLY A 45 1.34 11.50 34.04
N GLY A 46 2.63 11.64 34.30
CA GLY A 46 3.44 12.29 35.32
C GLY A 46 4.77 11.52 35.31
N GLY A 47 5.90 12.19 35.52
CA GLY A 47 7.24 11.67 35.20
C GLY A 47 7.73 10.42 35.95
N GLY A 48 8.84 9.87 35.45
CA GLY A 48 9.61 8.82 36.12
C GLY A 48 10.78 8.35 35.24
N ALA A 49 12.00 8.68 35.64
CA ALA A 49 13.23 8.16 35.06
C ALA A 49 13.53 6.75 35.61
N GLY A 50 14.02 5.86 34.75
CA GLY A 50 14.51 4.53 35.12
C GLY A 50 14.83 3.72 33.87
N GLY A 51 16.11 3.36 33.71
CA GLY A 51 16.57 2.54 32.59
C GLY A 51 16.20 1.08 32.76
N GLU A 52 15.82 0.43 31.66
CA GLU A 52 15.82 -1.03 31.51
C GLU A 52 16.05 -1.37 30.03
N GLU A 53 17.07 -2.18 29.78
CA GLU A 53 17.46 -2.72 28.48
C GLU A 53 16.40 -3.68 27.93
N GLY A 54 16.13 -3.58 26.62
CA GLY A 54 16.04 -4.76 25.76
C GLY A 54 14.88 -5.74 25.96
N LYS A 55 13.64 -5.27 26.13
CA LYS A 55 12.45 -6.11 25.93
C LYS A 55 11.51 -5.44 24.95
N ALA A 56 11.33 -6.05 23.77
CA ALA A 56 10.36 -5.59 22.78
C ALA A 56 9.01 -5.41 23.47
N ALA A 57 8.48 -4.18 23.41
CA ALA A 57 7.20 -3.86 24.04
C ALA A 57 6.13 -4.84 23.55
N PRO A 58 5.29 -5.38 24.46
CA PRO A 58 4.24 -6.32 24.07
C PRO A 58 3.34 -5.66 23.02
N ARG A 59 3.09 -6.36 21.91
CA ARG A 59 2.15 -5.88 20.89
C ARG A 59 0.84 -5.50 21.57
N PRO A 60 0.27 -4.30 21.30
CA PRO A 60 -0.95 -3.88 21.96
C PRO A 60 -2.05 -4.93 21.73
N GLN A 61 -2.81 -5.25 22.77
CA GLN A 61 -3.84 -6.30 22.77
C GLN A 61 -4.84 -6.16 21.61
N HIS A 62 -5.08 -4.94 21.13
CA HIS A 62 -5.92 -4.65 19.97
C HIS A 62 -5.33 -5.08 18.63
N ALA A 63 -4.00 -5.03 18.46
CA ALA A 63 -3.34 -5.54 17.26
C ALA A 63 -3.42 -7.07 17.19
N GLN A 64 -3.38 -7.75 18.34
CA GLN A 64 -3.60 -9.20 18.41
C GLN A 64 -5.06 -9.56 18.10
N ALA A 65 -6.03 -8.75 18.57
CA ALA A 65 -7.44 -8.93 18.26
C ALA A 65 -7.77 -8.71 16.77
N ALA A 66 -7.16 -7.71 16.12
CA ALA A 66 -7.32 -7.47 14.69
C ALA A 66 -6.73 -8.63 13.84
N VAL A 67 -5.54 -9.11 14.21
CA VAL A 67 -4.93 -10.30 13.59
C VAL A 67 -5.81 -11.54 13.77
N ALA A 68 -6.44 -11.71 14.93
CA ALA A 68 -7.36 -12.82 15.20
C ALA A 68 -8.66 -12.73 14.37
N GLN A 69 -9.25 -11.53 14.23
CA GLN A 69 -10.43 -11.32 13.39
C GLN A 69 -10.12 -11.53 11.91
N MET A 70 -8.97 -11.06 11.42
CA MET A 70 -8.54 -11.30 10.04
C MET A 70 -8.23 -12.78 9.77
N SER A 71 -7.76 -13.52 10.78
CA SER A 71 -7.53 -14.97 10.68
C SER A 71 -8.83 -15.79 10.61
N GLN A 72 -9.97 -15.20 10.96
CA GLN A 72 -11.30 -15.84 10.90
C GLN A 72 -12.12 -15.44 9.67
N MET A 73 -11.68 -14.43 8.90
CA MET A 73 -12.39 -13.96 7.72
C MET A 73 -11.93 -14.79 6.52
N GLU A 74 -12.80 -15.67 6.01
CA GLU A 74 -12.51 -16.42 4.79
C GLU A 74 -12.34 -15.43 3.61
N MET A 75 -11.14 -15.43 3.03
CA MET A 75 -10.90 -14.71 1.79
C MET A 75 -11.75 -15.36 0.68
N PRO A 76 -12.52 -14.59 -0.08
CA PRO A 76 -13.20 -15.13 -1.25
C PRO A 76 -12.15 -15.76 -2.19
N GLU A 77 -12.42 -16.95 -2.71
CA GLU A 77 -11.49 -17.65 -3.59
C GLU A 77 -11.20 -16.80 -4.83
N ALA A 78 -9.92 -16.60 -5.13
CA ALA A 78 -9.51 -15.83 -6.30
C ALA A 78 -9.99 -16.55 -7.57
N PRO A 79 -10.64 -15.86 -8.51
CA PRO A 79 -11.07 -16.51 -9.73
C PRO A 79 -9.86 -17.02 -10.52
N ALA A 80 -10.02 -18.16 -11.20
CA ALA A 80 -8.95 -18.74 -11.99
C ALA A 80 -8.66 -17.90 -13.24
N ASP A 81 -9.69 -17.31 -13.83
CA ASP A 81 -9.58 -16.27 -14.85
C ASP A 81 -10.21 -14.96 -14.33
N PRO A 82 -9.50 -13.82 -14.33
CA PRO A 82 -10.09 -12.53 -13.96
C PRO A 82 -11.28 -12.12 -14.84
N LEU A 83 -11.52 -12.77 -15.98
CA LEU A 83 -12.69 -12.52 -16.81
C LEU A 83 -13.96 -13.21 -16.30
N ASP A 84 -13.84 -14.16 -15.36
CA ASP A 84 -14.98 -14.83 -14.73
C ASP A 84 -15.86 -13.86 -13.93
N TRP A 85 -15.28 -12.74 -13.46
CA TRP A 85 -16.02 -11.67 -12.81
C TRP A 85 -16.48 -10.65 -13.84
N SER A 86 -17.75 -10.25 -13.76
CA SER A 86 -18.28 -9.14 -14.54
C SER A 86 -17.67 -7.80 -14.08
N VAL A 87 -17.75 -6.79 -14.93
CA VAL A 87 -17.27 -5.44 -14.60
C VAL A 87 -18.05 -4.86 -13.42
N ASP A 88 -19.36 -5.13 -13.32
CA ASP A 88 -20.20 -4.61 -12.24
C ASP A 88 -19.89 -5.28 -10.90
N GLU A 89 -19.54 -6.56 -10.89
CA GLU A 89 -19.04 -7.24 -9.69
C GLU A 89 -17.72 -6.64 -9.22
N VAL A 90 -16.80 -6.31 -10.15
CA VAL A 90 -15.53 -5.64 -9.80
C VAL A 90 -15.81 -4.25 -9.19
N ARG A 91 -16.73 -3.46 -9.76
CA ARG A 91 -17.09 -2.12 -9.23
C ARG A 91 -17.74 -2.16 -7.85
N ALA A 92 -18.48 -3.23 -7.55
CA ALA A 92 -19.17 -3.40 -6.28
C ALA A 92 -18.34 -4.19 -5.25
N ALA A 93 -17.13 -4.63 -5.62
CA ALA A 93 -16.32 -5.50 -4.79
C ALA A 93 -15.90 -4.80 -3.49
N SER A 94 -16.03 -5.51 -2.37
CA SER A 94 -15.40 -5.11 -1.12
C SER A 94 -13.89 -5.16 -1.23
N PHE A 95 -13.18 -4.58 -0.27
CA PHE A 95 -11.73 -4.66 -0.22
C PHE A 95 -11.19 -6.11 -0.30
N MET A 96 -11.76 -7.05 0.45
CA MET A 96 -11.30 -8.45 0.48
C MET A 96 -11.55 -9.17 -0.85
N ALA A 97 -12.71 -8.91 -1.47
CA ALA A 97 -13.03 -9.38 -2.81
C ALA A 97 -12.06 -8.80 -3.85
N SER A 98 -11.79 -7.50 -3.77
CA SER A 98 -10.87 -6.79 -4.67
C SER A 98 -9.43 -7.29 -4.54
N ALA A 99 -8.95 -7.57 -3.33
CA ALA A 99 -7.61 -8.12 -3.13
C ALA A 99 -7.45 -9.51 -3.75
N SER A 100 -8.48 -10.36 -3.62
CA SER A 100 -8.51 -11.67 -4.25
C SER A 100 -8.54 -11.58 -5.78
N TYR A 101 -9.43 -10.73 -6.30
CA TYR A 101 -9.55 -10.44 -7.73
C TYR A 101 -8.24 -9.91 -8.33
N ALA A 102 -7.59 -8.95 -7.66
CA ALA A 102 -6.33 -8.35 -8.09
C ALA A 102 -5.21 -9.38 -8.28
N GLY A 103 -5.18 -10.43 -7.45
CA GLY A 103 -4.25 -11.57 -7.61
C GLY A 103 -4.37 -12.22 -8.99
N SER A 104 -5.59 -12.56 -9.39
CA SER A 104 -5.88 -13.18 -10.70
C SER A 104 -5.59 -12.24 -11.86
N LEU A 105 -5.96 -10.95 -11.73
CA LEU A 105 -5.75 -9.94 -12.76
C LEU A 105 -4.26 -9.67 -12.98
N CYS A 106 -3.50 -9.45 -11.91
CA CYS A 106 -2.06 -9.21 -12.01
C CYS A 106 -1.34 -10.43 -12.63
N ALA A 107 -1.71 -11.65 -12.25
CA ALA A 107 -1.14 -12.86 -12.83
C ALA A 107 -1.45 -13.00 -14.33
N ALA A 108 -2.65 -12.62 -14.77
CA ALA A 108 -3.02 -12.60 -16.17
C ALA A 108 -2.20 -11.57 -16.97
N LEU A 109 -2.10 -10.35 -16.45
CA LEU A 109 -1.35 -9.26 -17.09
C LEU A 109 0.16 -9.56 -17.14
N GLU A 110 0.73 -10.13 -16.07
CA GLU A 110 2.13 -10.60 -16.03
C GLU A 110 2.39 -11.70 -17.07
N ALA A 111 1.40 -12.57 -17.33
CA ALA A 111 1.49 -13.58 -18.38
C ALA A 111 1.32 -13.00 -19.81
N GLY A 112 1.24 -11.68 -19.95
CA GLY A 112 1.07 -10.99 -21.22
C GLY A 112 -0.35 -10.96 -21.75
N LYS A 113 -1.36 -11.34 -20.94
CA LYS A 113 -2.76 -11.13 -21.35
C LYS A 113 -3.04 -9.63 -21.43
N SER A 114 -3.74 -9.23 -22.47
CA SER A 114 -4.07 -7.83 -22.76
C SER A 114 -5.36 -7.78 -23.56
N GLY A 115 -6.03 -6.63 -23.57
CA GLY A 115 -7.28 -6.44 -24.29
C GLY A 115 -8.22 -5.52 -23.52
N GLU A 116 -9.27 -5.06 -24.20
CA GLU A 116 -10.27 -4.14 -23.64
C GLU A 116 -10.89 -4.69 -22.35
N GLU A 117 -11.16 -6.01 -22.32
CA GLU A 117 -11.71 -6.77 -21.19
C GLU A 117 -10.88 -6.71 -19.90
N TYR A 118 -9.55 -6.60 -20.02
CA TYR A 118 -8.64 -6.44 -18.89
C TYR A 118 -8.56 -4.96 -18.46
N SER A 119 -8.48 -4.06 -19.45
CA SER A 119 -8.42 -2.61 -19.21
C SER A 119 -9.65 -2.09 -18.48
N VAL A 120 -10.86 -2.49 -18.92
CA VAL A 120 -12.13 -2.06 -18.30
C VAL A 120 -12.25 -2.55 -16.86
N ARG A 121 -11.75 -3.75 -16.54
CA ARG A 121 -11.78 -4.27 -15.16
C ARG A 121 -10.74 -3.63 -14.27
N LEU A 122 -9.54 -3.35 -14.79
CA LEU A 122 -8.55 -2.57 -14.03
C LEU A 122 -9.09 -1.18 -13.72
N ALA A 123 -9.67 -0.49 -14.71
CA ALA A 123 -10.29 0.81 -14.52
C ALA A 123 -11.45 0.74 -13.51
N ALA A 124 -12.31 -0.27 -13.61
CA ALA A 124 -13.39 -0.50 -12.65
C ALA A 124 -12.88 -0.66 -11.22
N MET A 125 -11.80 -1.42 -11.03
CA MET A 125 -11.17 -1.62 -9.72
C MET A 125 -10.55 -0.33 -9.19
N LEU A 126 -9.90 0.47 -10.04
CA LEU A 126 -9.30 1.75 -9.62
C LEU A 126 -10.32 2.88 -9.40
N ALA A 127 -11.58 2.70 -9.82
CA ALA A 127 -12.62 3.72 -9.71
C ALA A 127 -13.17 3.94 -8.29
N HIS A 128 -12.82 3.07 -7.32
CA HIS A 128 -13.28 3.19 -5.93
C HIS A 128 -12.20 2.74 -4.93
N SER A 129 -12.33 3.18 -3.67
CA SER A 129 -11.27 3.03 -2.66
C SER A 129 -10.91 1.56 -2.36
N ASP A 130 -11.92 0.71 -2.20
CA ASP A 130 -11.73 -0.71 -1.89
C ASP A 130 -11.04 -1.47 -3.03
N GLY A 131 -11.42 -1.18 -4.27
CA GLY A 131 -10.82 -1.75 -5.45
C GLY A 131 -9.36 -1.31 -5.61
N ALA A 132 -9.10 0.00 -5.50
CA ALA A 132 -7.74 0.54 -5.59
C ALA A 132 -6.82 -0.04 -4.50
N ARG A 133 -7.32 -0.19 -3.27
CA ARG A 133 -6.60 -0.86 -2.18
C ARG A 133 -6.31 -2.32 -2.51
N GLY A 134 -7.30 -3.06 -2.98
CA GLY A 134 -7.14 -4.47 -3.36
C GLY A 134 -6.09 -4.64 -4.47
N PHE A 135 -6.12 -3.78 -5.49
CA PHE A 135 -5.13 -3.75 -6.55
C PHE A 135 -3.72 -3.51 -6.04
N PHE A 136 -3.52 -2.41 -5.31
CA PHE A 136 -2.20 -2.01 -4.83
C PHE A 136 -1.56 -3.03 -3.89
N VAL A 137 -2.36 -3.69 -3.05
CA VAL A 137 -1.88 -4.75 -2.18
C VAL A 137 -1.18 -5.85 -2.97
N THR A 138 -1.73 -6.29 -4.10
CA THR A 138 -1.09 -7.31 -4.94
C THR A 138 0.02 -6.69 -5.79
N TYR A 139 -0.31 -5.63 -6.54
CA TYR A 139 0.55 -5.03 -7.55
C TYR A 139 1.90 -4.55 -6.97
N LEU A 140 1.88 -3.96 -5.78
CA LEU A 140 3.07 -3.39 -5.15
C LEU A 140 3.90 -4.40 -4.37
N THR A 141 3.35 -5.55 -4.00
CA THR A 141 4.02 -6.47 -3.06
C THR A 141 4.45 -7.78 -3.71
N GLU A 142 3.72 -8.27 -4.71
CA GLU A 142 3.96 -9.59 -5.30
C GLU A 142 5.31 -9.63 -6.05
N PRO A 143 6.31 -10.41 -5.57
CA PRO A 143 7.62 -10.44 -6.18
C PRO A 143 7.62 -10.99 -7.61
N SER A 144 6.65 -11.84 -7.97
CA SER A 144 6.59 -12.44 -9.30
C SER A 144 6.15 -11.49 -10.42
N LEU A 145 5.77 -10.25 -10.11
CA LEU A 145 5.30 -9.27 -11.10
C LEU A 145 6.45 -8.48 -11.74
N GLU A 146 7.42 -9.19 -12.32
CA GLU A 146 8.65 -8.57 -12.84
C GLU A 146 8.38 -7.74 -14.10
N THR A 147 7.61 -8.28 -15.05
CA THR A 147 7.32 -7.60 -16.31
C THR A 147 6.24 -6.52 -16.16
N LEU A 148 5.27 -6.76 -15.26
CA LEU A 148 4.13 -5.87 -15.06
C LEU A 148 4.48 -4.63 -14.20
N ALA A 149 5.30 -4.81 -13.16
CA ALA A 149 5.57 -3.76 -12.16
C ALA A 149 7.05 -3.35 -12.07
N ASP A 150 7.99 -4.25 -12.35
CA ASP A 150 9.43 -4.00 -12.21
C ASP A 150 10.17 -3.77 -13.55
N SER A 151 9.47 -3.77 -14.70
CA SER A 151 10.10 -3.58 -16.01
C SER A 151 10.98 -2.31 -16.06
N PRO A 152 12.17 -2.38 -16.70
CA PRO A 152 13.03 -1.21 -16.93
C PRO A 152 12.36 -0.14 -17.79
N SER A 153 11.42 -0.53 -18.66
CA SER A 153 10.68 0.39 -19.55
C SER A 153 9.58 1.17 -18.83
N GLY A 154 9.44 1.02 -17.51
CA GLY A 154 8.36 1.63 -16.71
C GLY A 154 7.18 0.70 -16.50
N LEU A 155 6.06 1.25 -16.03
CA LEU A 155 4.83 0.48 -15.81
C LEU A 155 4.22 0.03 -17.15
N SER A 156 3.52 -1.10 -17.14
CA SER A 156 2.77 -1.57 -18.31
C SER A 156 1.83 -0.47 -18.86
N PRO A 157 1.73 -0.28 -20.20
CA PRO A 157 0.86 0.72 -20.79
C PRO A 157 -0.59 0.63 -20.33
N LEU A 158 -1.09 -0.59 -20.09
CA LEU A 158 -2.45 -0.84 -19.60
C LEU A 158 -2.65 -0.26 -18.19
N VAL A 159 -1.64 -0.38 -17.32
CA VAL A 159 -1.67 0.17 -15.96
C VAL A 159 -1.56 1.69 -16.00
N VAL A 160 -0.69 2.22 -16.85
CA VAL A 160 -0.55 3.67 -17.06
C VAL A 160 -1.89 4.26 -17.48
N GLU A 161 -2.54 3.68 -18.49
CA GLU A 161 -3.82 4.20 -18.99
C GLU A 161 -4.91 4.14 -17.93
N ALA A 162 -5.01 3.03 -17.19
CA ALA A 162 -5.98 2.90 -16.11
C ALA A 162 -5.76 3.93 -15.00
N LEU A 163 -4.51 4.29 -14.69
CA LEU A 163 -4.17 5.31 -13.69
C LEU A 163 -4.48 6.74 -14.14
N ARG A 164 -4.41 7.05 -15.45
CA ARG A 164 -4.71 8.40 -15.96
C ARG A 164 -6.20 8.76 -15.88
N GLY A 165 -7.08 7.76 -15.91
CA GLY A 165 -8.53 7.94 -15.87
C GLY A 165 -9.16 7.97 -14.48
N VAL A 166 -8.37 7.92 -13.41
CA VAL A 166 -8.88 7.77 -12.04
C VAL A 166 -9.29 9.10 -11.39
N ASP A 167 -10.21 9.02 -10.45
CA ASP A 167 -10.48 10.11 -9.51
C ASP A 167 -9.32 10.22 -8.50
N THR A 168 -8.62 11.35 -8.53
CA THR A 168 -7.50 11.63 -7.61
C THR A 168 -7.90 11.62 -6.14
N THR A 169 -9.16 11.93 -5.80
CA THR A 169 -9.65 11.89 -4.41
C THR A 169 -9.64 10.48 -3.83
N VAL A 170 -9.70 9.46 -4.70
CA VAL A 170 -9.70 8.04 -4.32
C VAL A 170 -8.29 7.51 -4.14
N ILE A 171 -7.37 7.84 -5.04
CA ILE A 171 -6.11 7.11 -5.19
C ILE A 171 -4.88 7.86 -4.67
N THR A 172 -4.88 9.19 -4.67
CA THR A 172 -3.64 9.97 -4.48
C THR A 172 -3.08 9.77 -3.07
N SER A 173 -3.90 9.99 -2.03
CA SER A 173 -3.48 9.79 -0.64
C SER A 173 -3.07 8.34 -0.36
N LEU A 174 -3.78 7.39 -0.97
CA LEU A 174 -3.47 5.96 -0.90
C LEU A 174 -2.11 5.64 -1.54
N ALA A 175 -1.81 6.20 -2.71
CA ALA A 175 -0.54 6.01 -3.40
C ALA A 175 0.63 6.62 -2.64
N ILE A 176 0.45 7.82 -2.04
CA ILE A 176 1.45 8.44 -1.15
C ILE A 176 1.71 7.57 0.08
N MET A 177 0.65 7.05 0.69
CA MET A 177 0.75 6.13 1.82
C MET A 177 1.52 4.84 1.47
N ASN A 178 1.35 4.33 0.24
CA ASN A 178 2.09 3.19 -0.31
C ASN A 178 3.56 3.49 -0.67
N VAL A 179 4.02 4.73 -0.49
CA VAL A 179 5.45 5.08 -0.48
C VAL A 179 5.90 5.36 0.95
N ALA A 180 5.18 6.24 1.66
CA ALA A 180 5.60 6.71 2.96
C ALA A 180 5.74 5.59 4.00
N MET A 181 4.71 4.72 4.12
CA MET A 181 4.73 3.62 5.09
C MET A 181 5.83 2.59 4.82
N PRO A 182 5.94 2.01 3.61
CA PRO A 182 6.99 1.04 3.33
C PRO A 182 8.39 1.65 3.38
N THR A 183 8.59 2.93 3.05
CA THR A 183 9.89 3.60 3.24
C THR A 183 10.28 3.63 4.72
N ALA A 184 9.37 4.05 5.61
CA ALA A 184 9.63 4.05 7.05
C ALA A 184 9.84 2.64 7.62
N THR A 185 9.09 1.66 7.10
CA THR A 185 9.12 0.27 7.56
C THR A 185 10.38 -0.46 7.10
N ALA A 186 10.89 -0.16 5.90
CA ALA A 186 12.15 -0.68 5.41
C ALA A 186 13.29 -0.33 6.37
N LEU A 187 13.41 0.94 6.77
CA LEU A 187 14.41 1.39 7.75
C LEU A 187 14.29 0.69 9.11
N ALA A 188 13.05 0.46 9.56
CA ALA A 188 12.81 -0.24 10.82
C ALA A 188 13.28 -1.70 10.74
N HIS A 189 13.01 -2.39 9.64
CA HIS A 189 13.49 -3.75 9.42
C HIS A 189 15.01 -3.82 9.27
N GLU A 190 15.63 -2.87 8.57
CA GLU A 190 17.10 -2.79 8.46
C GLU A 190 17.75 -2.61 9.82
N ALA A 191 17.23 -1.70 10.66
CA ALA A 191 17.74 -1.47 12.00
C ALA A 191 17.62 -2.72 12.91
N ASN A 192 16.63 -3.58 12.65
CA ASN A 192 16.43 -4.83 13.37
C ASN A 192 17.19 -6.03 12.78
N GLY A 193 17.90 -5.84 11.64
CA GLY A 193 18.61 -6.92 10.94
C GLY A 193 17.71 -7.81 10.06
N ASP A 194 16.44 -7.45 9.87
CA ASP A 194 15.46 -8.20 9.07
C ASP A 194 15.55 -7.84 7.58
N LEU A 195 16.68 -8.13 6.95
CA LEU A 195 16.99 -7.66 5.59
C LEU A 195 15.97 -8.10 4.52
N GLU A 196 15.37 -9.29 4.66
CA GLU A 196 14.33 -9.76 3.72
C GLU A 196 13.06 -8.90 3.81
N LEU A 197 12.62 -8.56 5.02
CA LEU A 197 11.45 -7.71 5.23
C LEU A 197 11.71 -6.26 4.81
N ALA A 198 12.95 -5.79 5.01
CA ALA A 198 13.40 -4.50 4.49
C ALA A 198 13.32 -4.46 2.96
N GLN A 199 13.84 -5.48 2.27
CA GLN A 199 13.79 -5.57 0.80
C GLN A 199 12.35 -5.63 0.28
N ASN A 200 11.46 -6.35 0.95
CA ASN A 200 10.05 -6.42 0.58
C ASN A 200 9.37 -5.04 0.72
N SER A 201 9.66 -4.32 1.82
CA SER A 201 9.15 -2.96 2.02
C SER A 201 9.73 -1.99 0.98
N ALA A 202 11.04 -2.06 0.71
CA ALA A 202 11.69 -1.23 -0.31
C ALA A 202 11.12 -1.47 -1.72
N ARG A 203 10.75 -2.71 -2.06
CA ARG A 203 10.05 -3.04 -3.32
C ARG A 203 8.70 -2.33 -3.39
N THR A 204 7.90 -2.41 -2.33
CA THR A 204 6.59 -1.75 -2.26
C THR A 204 6.73 -0.24 -2.42
N ALA A 205 7.66 0.39 -1.70
CA ALA A 205 7.94 1.81 -1.84
C ALA A 205 8.35 2.19 -3.27
N ARG A 206 9.29 1.44 -3.87
CA ARG A 206 9.74 1.68 -5.26
C ARG A 206 8.59 1.59 -6.27
N ARG A 207 7.76 0.55 -6.19
CA ARG A 207 6.61 0.39 -7.09
C ARG A 207 5.56 1.48 -6.84
N GLY A 208 5.33 1.86 -5.59
CA GLY A 208 4.47 2.98 -5.21
C GLY A 208 4.94 4.30 -5.81
N SER A 209 6.25 4.57 -5.78
CA SER A 209 6.84 5.76 -6.38
C SER A 209 6.61 5.82 -7.89
N ARG A 210 6.71 4.68 -8.59
CA ARG A 210 6.41 4.63 -10.04
C ARG A 210 4.94 4.96 -10.33
N VAL A 211 4.01 4.46 -9.52
CA VAL A 211 2.58 4.81 -9.63
C VAL A 211 2.37 6.30 -9.41
N LEU A 212 2.96 6.87 -8.35
CA LEU A 212 2.88 8.30 -8.08
C LEU A 212 3.50 9.15 -9.19
N GLN A 213 4.60 8.71 -9.79
CA GLN A 213 5.22 9.41 -10.92
C GLN A 213 4.26 9.46 -12.12
N VAL A 214 3.54 8.39 -12.43
CA VAL A 214 2.51 8.41 -13.49
C VAL A 214 1.42 9.42 -13.16
N LEU A 215 0.87 9.37 -11.95
CA LEU A 215 -0.19 10.29 -11.50
C LEU A 215 0.26 11.75 -11.49
N ALA A 216 1.49 12.03 -11.05
CA ALA A 216 2.04 13.38 -10.98
C ALA A 216 2.38 13.97 -12.35
N ASN A 217 2.78 13.14 -13.31
CA ASN A 217 3.18 13.55 -14.67
C ASN A 217 2.01 13.61 -15.66
N ASP A 218 0.86 13.03 -15.32
CA ASP A 218 -0.34 13.13 -16.15
C ASP A 218 -0.96 14.54 -16.11
N GLN A 219 -1.54 14.97 -17.24
CA GLN A 219 -2.12 16.31 -17.36
C GLN A 219 -3.37 16.51 -16.48
N SER A 220 -4.17 15.45 -16.30
CA SER A 220 -5.44 15.50 -15.58
C SER A 220 -5.25 15.28 -14.08
N THR A 221 -4.48 14.26 -13.69
CA THR A 221 -4.26 13.91 -12.27
C THR A 221 -3.10 14.67 -11.64
N GLY A 222 -2.19 15.21 -12.46
CA GLY A 222 -0.92 15.80 -12.04
C GLY A 222 -1.05 16.96 -11.06
N PRO A 223 -1.86 18.01 -11.32
CA PRO A 223 -1.96 19.15 -10.44
C PRO A 223 -2.39 18.78 -9.01
N ALA A 224 -3.44 17.96 -8.87
CA ALA A 224 -3.92 17.51 -7.57
C ALA A 224 -2.90 16.58 -6.88
N THR A 225 -2.30 15.65 -7.64
CA THR A 225 -1.29 14.71 -7.12
C THR A 225 -0.05 15.43 -6.60
N ARG A 226 0.47 16.41 -7.35
CA ARG A 226 1.65 17.20 -6.94
C ARG A 226 1.36 18.05 -5.71
N SER A 227 0.19 18.70 -5.65
CA SER A 227 -0.20 19.47 -4.48
C SER A 227 -0.27 18.61 -3.22
N GLU A 228 -0.79 17.38 -3.32
CA GLU A 228 -0.87 16.45 -2.20
C GLU A 228 0.51 15.90 -1.79
N LEU A 229 1.38 15.62 -2.77
CA LEU A 229 2.78 15.24 -2.54
C LEU A 229 3.53 16.35 -1.79
N ASP A 230 3.38 17.60 -2.22
CA ASP A 230 3.99 18.76 -1.57
C ASP A 230 3.48 18.94 -0.13
N ALA A 231 2.19 18.76 0.11
CA ALA A 231 1.62 18.80 1.46
C ALA A 231 2.23 17.72 2.37
N CYS A 232 2.34 16.49 1.89
CA CYS A 232 2.96 15.38 2.63
C CYS A 232 4.45 15.64 2.91
N ARG A 233 5.19 16.11 1.90
CA ARG A 233 6.61 16.46 2.01
C ARG A 233 6.82 17.59 3.02
N ALA A 234 6.05 18.68 2.93
CA ALA A 234 6.15 19.80 3.85
C ALA A 234 5.83 19.39 5.31
N ALA A 235 4.84 18.51 5.49
CA ALA A 235 4.51 17.94 6.78
C ALA A 235 5.66 17.09 7.37
N ALA A 236 6.37 16.34 6.53
CA ALA A 236 7.53 15.54 6.96
C ALA A 236 8.75 16.42 7.29
N ALA A 237 9.00 17.47 6.50
CA ALA A 237 10.15 18.36 6.66
C ALA A 237 10.06 19.27 7.89
N ALA A 238 8.86 19.78 8.20
CA ALA A 238 8.65 20.68 9.33
C ALA A 238 8.19 19.94 10.60
N TRP A 239 8.63 18.70 10.81
CA TRP A 239 8.33 17.92 12.01
C TRP A 239 9.28 18.28 13.17
N PRO A 240 8.81 18.39 14.43
CA PRO A 240 7.46 18.13 14.94
C PRO A 240 6.54 19.37 14.99
N GLU A 241 6.94 20.51 14.42
CA GLU A 241 6.24 21.78 14.58
C GLU A 241 4.76 21.72 14.17
N THR A 242 3.88 22.34 14.94
CA THR A 242 2.47 22.47 14.58
C THR A 242 2.28 23.67 13.66
N ALA A 243 2.49 23.47 12.36
CA ALA A 243 1.91 24.38 11.38
C ALA A 243 0.39 24.29 11.49
N ALA A 244 -0.28 25.40 11.79
CA ALA A 244 -1.74 25.44 11.80
C ALA A 244 -2.27 25.09 10.40
N GLY A 245 -3.20 24.13 10.30
CA GLY A 245 -3.94 23.84 9.06
C GLY A 245 -3.69 22.47 8.40
N ASP A 246 -2.66 21.70 8.80
CA ASP A 246 -2.53 20.31 8.30
C ASP A 246 -3.42 19.34 9.09
N THR A 247 -4.45 18.83 8.41
CA THR A 247 -5.44 17.91 8.96
C THR A 247 -5.19 16.44 8.60
N GLN A 248 -4.20 16.15 7.74
CA GLN A 248 -4.00 14.81 7.18
C GLN A 248 -2.63 14.21 7.52
N TRP A 249 -1.53 14.84 7.08
CA TRP A 249 -0.22 14.19 7.04
C TRP A 249 0.48 14.19 8.39
N ARG A 250 0.47 15.31 9.12
CA ARG A 250 0.98 15.35 10.51
C ARG A 250 0.20 14.43 11.46
N PRO A 251 -1.15 14.44 11.49
CA PRO A 251 -1.89 13.45 12.28
C PRO A 251 -1.55 12.01 11.89
N PHE A 252 -1.35 11.74 10.60
CA PHE A 252 -0.90 10.44 10.11
C PHE A 252 0.48 10.08 10.66
N PHE A 253 1.50 10.92 10.51
CA PHE A 253 2.86 10.67 11.03
C PHE A 253 2.87 10.50 12.55
N LYS A 254 2.09 11.32 13.28
CA LYS A 254 1.93 11.22 14.73
C LYS A 254 1.31 9.88 15.15
N ARG A 255 0.26 9.45 14.45
CA ARG A 255 -0.44 8.19 14.73
C ARG A 255 0.50 6.99 14.57
N TRP A 256 1.37 7.01 13.56
CA TRP A 256 2.35 5.95 13.30
C TRP A 256 3.66 6.11 14.07
N ARG A 257 3.86 7.22 14.78
CA ARG A 257 5.03 7.51 15.61
C ARG A 257 6.35 7.46 14.83
N TYR A 258 6.36 7.99 13.60
CA TYR A 258 7.59 8.04 12.81
C TYR A 258 8.65 8.94 13.44
N GLY A 259 9.89 8.45 13.46
CA GLY A 259 11.05 9.21 13.90
C GLY A 259 11.61 10.11 12.80
N GLU A 260 12.52 11.01 13.17
CA GLU A 260 13.14 11.98 12.24
C GLU A 260 13.81 11.31 11.04
N ASN A 261 14.53 10.20 11.25
CA ASN A 261 15.16 9.46 10.16
C ASN A 261 14.15 8.87 9.17
N GLN A 262 12.99 8.40 9.65
CA GLN A 262 11.94 7.87 8.80
C GLN A 262 11.26 9.00 8.02
N LEU A 263 10.96 10.12 8.67
CA LEU A 263 10.33 11.28 8.03
C LEU A 263 11.23 11.91 6.97
N ARG A 264 12.54 12.01 7.23
CA ARG A 264 13.53 12.43 6.25
C ARG A 264 13.56 11.50 5.03
N ALA A 265 13.62 10.19 5.24
CA ALA A 265 13.60 9.23 4.13
C ALA A 265 12.28 9.25 3.34
N ILE A 266 11.15 9.48 4.01
CA ILE A 266 9.86 9.71 3.33
C ILE A 266 9.97 10.95 2.45
N GLY A 267 10.46 12.08 2.97
CA GLY A 267 10.66 13.32 2.22
C GLY A 267 11.54 13.10 0.97
N GLU A 268 12.69 12.45 1.14
CA GLU A 268 13.61 12.10 0.04
C GLU A 268 12.93 11.22 -1.03
N ALA A 269 12.13 10.23 -0.62
CA ALA A 269 11.37 9.39 -1.55
C ALA A 269 10.32 10.18 -2.33
N LEU A 270 9.66 11.16 -1.71
CA LEU A 270 8.69 12.03 -2.39
C LEU A 270 9.38 13.06 -3.30
N ASP A 271 10.56 13.57 -2.94
CA ASP A 271 11.36 14.45 -3.80
C ASP A 271 11.77 13.74 -5.09
N GLN A 272 12.15 12.46 -5.01
CA GLN A 272 12.44 11.64 -6.19
C GLN A 272 11.22 11.46 -7.10
N VAL A 273 10.01 11.37 -6.55
CA VAL A 273 8.77 11.32 -7.33
C VAL A 273 8.52 12.64 -8.05
N LEU A 274 8.75 13.77 -7.37
CA LEU A 274 8.58 15.11 -7.94
C LEU A 274 9.70 15.51 -8.91
N GLY A 275 10.81 14.77 -8.95
CA GLY A 275 12.01 15.13 -9.70
C GLY A 275 12.78 16.31 -9.09
N THR A 276 12.63 16.54 -7.78
CA THR A 276 13.20 17.68 -7.04
C THR A 276 14.46 17.30 -6.25
N THR A 277 15.20 16.27 -6.68
CA THR A 277 16.36 15.76 -5.93
C THR A 277 17.41 16.87 -5.73
N VAL A 278 17.65 17.26 -4.48
CA VAL A 278 18.74 18.17 -4.10
C VAL A 278 20.05 17.42 -4.34
N SER A 279 20.86 17.90 -5.29
CA SER A 279 22.22 17.40 -5.56
C SER A 279 23.21 17.89 -4.51
#